data_AF-A0A934MHF6-F1
#
_entry.id   AF-A0A934MHF6-F1
#
_cell.length_a   1.000
_cell.length_b   1.000
_cell.length_c   1.000
_cell.angle_alpha   90.00
_cell.angle_beta   90.00
_cell.angle_gamma   90.00
#
_symmetry.space_group_name_H-M   'P 1'
#
loop_
_entity.id
_entity.type
_entity.pdbx_description
1 polymer ?
#
loop_
_entity_poly.entity_id
_entity_poly.type
_entity_poly.pdbx_seq_one_letter_code
_entity_poly.pdbx_strand_id
1 'polypeptide(L)' 'MPNHGPGKGELVFRLAFSLVGLGVLVVALLVRGIPAGPAFFEVIVLAGGFFGASAIWTLLRLKSRD' A
#
# COMPACT_ATOMS: atom_id res chain seq x y z
N MET A 1 -5.91 28.36 9.85
CA MET A 1 -5.71 27.63 8.58
C MET A 1 -6.82 26.60 8.49
N PRO A 2 -7.61 26.52 7.40
CA PRO A 2 -8.66 25.52 7.34
C PRO A 2 -8.00 24.13 7.30
N ASN A 3 -8.43 23.26 8.20
CA ASN A 3 -7.90 21.93 8.41
C ASN A 3 -8.36 21.01 7.25
N HIS A 4 -7.76 21.18 6.07
CA HIS A 4 -8.03 20.39 4.87
C HIS A 4 -7.34 19.01 4.99
N GLY A 5 -7.70 18.24 6.02
CA GLY A 5 -7.35 16.83 6.02
C GLY A 5 -7.99 16.14 4.80
N PRO A 6 -7.33 15.14 4.19
CA PRO A 6 -7.87 14.39 3.04
C PRO A 6 -9.33 13.99 3.26
N GLY A 7 -10.17 14.01 2.24
CA GLY A 7 -11.58 13.59 2.36
C GLY A 7 -11.72 12.10 2.71
N LYS A 8 -12.88 11.66 3.23
CA LYS A 8 -13.14 10.21 3.44
C LYS A 8 -12.97 9.42 2.12
N GLY A 9 -13.46 9.96 0.99
CA GLY A 9 -13.32 9.33 -0.33
C GLY A 9 -11.86 9.21 -0.82
N GLU A 10 -11.02 10.22 -0.54
CA GLU A 10 -9.60 10.19 -0.91
C GLU A 10 -8.82 9.16 -0.10
N LEU A 11 -9.14 9.01 1.19
CA LEU A 11 -8.57 7.94 2.03
C LEU A 11 -8.98 6.57 1.51
N VAL A 12 -10.28 6.35 1.22
CA VAL A 12 -10.74 5.06 0.69
C VAL A 12 -10.07 4.73 -0.65
N PHE A 13 -9.92 5.71 -1.54
CA PHE A 13 -9.18 5.53 -2.80
C PHE A 13 -7.71 5.17 -2.56
N ARG A 14 -7.01 5.91 -1.68
CA ARG A 14 -5.60 5.60 -1.32
C ARG A 14 -5.45 4.20 -0.74
N LEU A 15 -6.40 3.77 0.09
CA LEU A 15 -6.42 2.44 0.68
C LEU A 15 -6.63 1.38 -0.41
N ALA A 16 -7.65 1.55 -1.26
CA ALA A 16 -7.94 0.64 -2.36
C ALA A 16 -6.77 0.52 -3.33
N PHE A 17 -6.17 1.64 -3.73
CA PHE A 17 -4.99 1.66 -4.60
C PHE A 17 -3.79 0.94 -3.97
N SER A 18 -3.55 1.17 -2.68
CA SER A 18 -2.48 0.48 -1.97
C SER A 18 -2.71 -1.02 -1.86
N LEU A 19 -3.96 -1.45 -1.61
CA LEU A 19 -4.33 -2.86 -1.58
C LEU A 19 -4.19 -3.53 -2.95
N VAL A 20 -4.56 -2.84 -4.04
CA VAL A 20 -4.33 -3.34 -5.40
C VAL A 20 -2.84 -3.48 -5.68
N GLY A 21 -2.02 -2.48 -5.32
CA GLY A 21 -0.56 -2.55 -5.47
C GLY A 21 0.07 -3.74 -4.72
N LEU A 22 -0.35 -3.96 -3.46
CA LEU A 22 0.07 -5.13 -2.68
C LEU A 22 -0.43 -6.44 -3.30
N GLY A 23 -1.68 -6.48 -3.77
CA GLY A 23 -2.25 -7.65 -4.43
C GLY A 23 -1.48 -8.03 -5.69
N VAL A 24 -1.13 -7.05 -6.53
CA VAL A 24 -0.29 -7.26 -7.72
C VAL A 24 1.10 -7.76 -7.32
N LEU A 25 1.71 -7.22 -6.26
CA LEU A 25 3.00 -7.71 -5.77
C LEU A 25 2.92 -9.18 -5.32
N VAL A 26 1.86 -9.56 -4.60
CA VAL A 26 1.62 -10.96 -4.18
C VAL A 26 1.38 -11.87 -5.37
N VAL A 27 0.57 -11.45 -6.35
CA VAL A 27 0.33 -12.23 -7.58
C VAL A 27 1.64 -12.39 -8.36
N ALA A 28 2.46 -11.35 -8.47
CA ALA A 28 3.76 -11.43 -9.13
C ALA A 28 4.69 -12.42 -8.43
N LEU A 29 4.70 -12.44 -7.09
CA LEU A 29 5.41 -13.43 -6.27
C LEU A 29 4.95 -14.87 -6.53
N LEU A 30 3.63 -15.09 -6.62
CA LEU A 30 3.06 -16.42 -6.84
C LEU A 30 3.30 -16.93 -8.26
N VAL A 31 3.19 -16.06 -9.27
CA VAL A 31 3.34 -16.42 -10.69
C VAL A 31 4.81 -16.59 -11.08
N ARG A 32 5.68 -15.71 -10.58
CA ARG A 32 7.09 -15.64 -10.98
C ARG A 32 8.03 -16.39 -10.02
N GLY A 33 7.51 -16.83 -8.88
CA GLY A 33 8.29 -17.36 -7.76
C GLY A 33 9.04 -16.26 -6.99
N ILE A 34 9.84 -16.67 -6.01
CA ILE A 34 10.79 -15.79 -5.32
C ILE A 34 12.13 -15.87 -6.07
N PRO A 35 12.44 -14.96 -7.00
CA PRO A 35 13.75 -14.93 -7.65
C PRO A 35 14.86 -14.64 -6.64
N ALA A 36 15.95 -15.38 -6.74
CA ALA A 36 17.08 -15.36 -5.80
C ALA A 36 18.04 -14.16 -6.01
N GLY A 37 17.52 -12.99 -6.38
CA GLY A 37 18.31 -11.80 -6.74
C GLY A 37 18.11 -10.63 -5.77
N PRO A 38 19.15 -9.81 -5.49
CA PRO A 38 19.04 -8.63 -4.65
C PRO A 38 17.99 -7.62 -5.14
N ALA A 39 17.92 -7.42 -6.46
CA ALA A 39 16.96 -6.52 -7.09
C ALA A 39 15.50 -6.87 -6.77
N PHE A 40 15.18 -8.15 -6.56
CA PHE A 40 13.83 -8.55 -6.19
C PHE A 40 13.48 -8.19 -4.75
N PHE A 41 14.45 -8.36 -3.86
CA PHE A 41 14.32 -7.95 -2.47
C PHE A 41 14.07 -6.44 -2.37
N GLU A 42 14.79 -5.64 -3.16
CA GLU A 42 14.56 -4.19 -3.26
C GLU A 42 13.13 -3.87 -3.70
N VAL A 43 12.61 -4.55 -4.71
CA VAL A 43 11.23 -4.34 -5.19
C VAL A 43 10.21 -4.71 -4.13
N ILE A 44 10.38 -5.84 -3.41
CA ILE A 44 9.45 -6.20 -2.33
C ILE A 44 9.53 -5.20 -1.18
N VAL A 45 10.73 -4.80 -0.76
CA VAL A 45 10.92 -3.88 0.36
C VAL A 45 10.38 -2.50 0.01
N LEU A 46 10.66 -1.99 -1.19
CA LEU A 46 10.18 -0.68 -1.64
C LEU A 46 8.68 -0.71 -1.93
N ALA A 47 8.19 -1.64 -2.75
CA ALA A 47 6.78 -1.69 -3.10
C ALA A 47 5.91 -2.14 -1.90
N GLY A 48 6.31 -3.22 -1.23
CA GLY A 48 5.63 -3.71 -0.04
C GLY A 48 5.69 -2.73 1.12
N GLY A 49 6.83 -2.08 1.35
CA GLY A 49 6.98 -1.02 2.33
C GLY A 49 6.13 0.21 1.99
N PHE A 50 6.19 0.69 0.75
CA PHE A 50 5.44 1.88 0.32
C PHE A 50 3.93 1.64 0.35
N PHE A 51 3.44 0.59 -0.31
CA PHE A 51 2.01 0.29 -0.36
C PHE A 51 1.50 -0.21 1.00
N GLY A 52 2.29 -1.00 1.73
CA GLY A 52 1.96 -1.47 3.07
C GLY A 52 1.84 -0.34 4.08
N ALA A 53 2.87 0.51 4.18
CA ALA A 53 2.84 1.67 5.08
C ALA A 53 1.72 2.64 4.70
N SER A 54 1.51 2.88 3.40
CA SER A 54 0.41 3.71 2.91
C SER A 54 -0.95 3.14 3.28
N ALA A 55 -1.17 1.83 3.11
CA ALA A 55 -2.42 1.16 3.49
C ALA A 55 -2.66 1.24 5.00
N ILE A 56 -1.65 0.93 5.82
CA ILE A 56 -1.74 0.99 7.29
C ILE A 56 -2.05 2.42 7.74
N TRP A 57 -1.31 3.42 7.26
CA TRP A 57 -1.54 4.82 7.62
C TRP A 57 -2.94 5.28 7.27
N THR A 58 -3.43 4.89 6.09
CA THR A 58 -4.76 5.25 5.60
C THR A 58 -5.85 4.55 6.41
N LEU A 59 -5.67 3.28 6.76
CA LEU A 59 -6.58 2.51 7.61
C LEU A 59 -6.68 3.11 9.03
N LEU A 60 -5.55 3.48 9.62
CA LEU A 60 -5.52 4.16 10.92
C LEU A 60 -6.25 5.50 10.88
N ARG A 61 -6.02 6.31 9.83
CA ARG A 61 -6.72 7.58 9.59
C ARG A 61 -8.22 7.41 9.38
N LEU A 62 -8.65 6.32 8.73
CA LEU A 62 -10.06 6.02 8.52
C LEU A 62 -10.72 5.58 9.83
N LYS A 63 -10.05 4.71 10.60
CA LYS A 63 -10.51 4.24 11.91
C LYS A 63 -10.60 5.34 12.96
N SER A 64 -9.71 6.32 12.96
CA SER A 64 -9.78 7.48 13.87
C SER A 64 -10.84 8.52 13.49
N ARG A 65 -11.54 8.33 12.37
CA ARG A 65 -12.59 9.24 11.85
C ARG A 65 -14.01 8.67 11.91
N ASP A 66 -14.14 7.41 12.34
CA ASP A 66 -15.40 6.76 12.74
C ASP A 66 -15.40 6.63 14.27
#